data_AF-J9GLB7-F1
#
_entry.id   AF-J9GLB7-F1
#
_cell.length_a   1.000
_cell.length_b   1.000
_cell.length_c   1.000
_cell.angle_alpha   90.00
_cell.angle_beta   90.00
_cell.angle_gamma   90.00
#
_symmetry.space_group_name_H-M   'P 1'
#
loop_
_entity.id
_entity.type
_entity.pdbx_description
1 polymer ?
#
loop_
_entity_poly.entity_id
_entity_poly.type
_entity_poly.pdbx_seq_one_letter_code
_entity_poly.pdbx_strand_id
1 'polypeptide(L)'
;MRKQILDALKAKFPGVSEAILSRVADKLSKTVTKEEEVQTAVDGVSLQQVIESYGDSRATEAQQTAVANYEKKHGLKDGKKKEEPAPKEESEKDDKGGEDVPSWAQTLIDANKALTERINQMETERTTTSRRQQLDALVENLPEKPEEGLQPNAGGGNE
;
A
#
# COMPACT_ATOMS: atom_id res chain seq x y z
N MET A 1 11.50 23.31 -13.49
CA MET A 1 12.39 22.15 -13.47
C MET A 1 12.01 21.11 -12.40
N ARG A 2 12.24 21.34 -11.10
CA ARG A 2 11.88 20.38 -10.03
C ARG A 2 10.45 19.85 -10.11
N LYS A 3 9.47 20.75 -10.32
CA LYS A 3 8.05 20.38 -10.44
C LYS A 3 7.77 19.49 -11.65
N GLN A 4 8.36 19.81 -12.81
CA GLN A 4 8.25 18.98 -14.03
C GLN A 4 8.86 17.58 -13.82
N ILE A 5 10.01 17.49 -13.15
CA ILE A 5 10.64 16.21 -12.79
C ILE A 5 9.77 15.40 -11.84
N LEU A 6 9.16 16.05 -10.84
CA LEU A 6 8.26 15.40 -9.89
C LEU A 6 7.02 14.83 -10.59
N ASP A 7 6.39 15.61 -11.47
CA ASP A 7 5.20 15.18 -12.18
C ASP A 7 5.51 14.00 -13.13
N ALA A 8 6.67 14.03 -13.81
CA ALA A 8 7.16 12.92 -14.60
C ALA A 8 7.47 11.66 -13.75
N LEU A 9 8.06 11.83 -12.56
CA LEU A 9 8.31 10.73 -11.62
C LEU A 9 7.00 10.11 -11.08
N LYS A 10 5.98 10.92 -10.80
CA LYS A 10 4.65 10.45 -10.39
C LYS A 10 4.00 9.60 -11.47
N ALA A 11 4.15 9.99 -12.74
CA ALA A 11 3.65 9.22 -13.87
C ALA A 11 4.39 7.88 -14.04
N LYS A 12 5.72 7.87 -13.83
CA LYS A 12 6.56 6.67 -13.97
C LYS A 12 6.41 5.67 -12.81
N PHE A 13 6.21 6.16 -11.59
CA PHE A 13 6.14 5.34 -10.38
C PHE A 13 4.78 5.47 -9.68
N PRO A 14 3.69 4.92 -10.27
CA PRO A 14 2.38 4.93 -9.64
C PRO A 14 2.43 4.14 -8.33
N GLY A 15 1.94 4.74 -7.25
CA GLY A 15 1.89 4.12 -5.91
C GLY A 15 3.07 4.44 -4.99
N VAL A 16 4.10 5.18 -5.45
CA VAL A 16 5.16 5.70 -4.59
C VAL A 16 4.73 7.01 -3.94
N SER A 17 5.02 7.18 -2.65
CA SER A 17 4.70 8.41 -1.91
C SER A 17 5.35 9.64 -2.54
N GLU A 18 4.57 10.71 -2.67
CA GLU A 18 5.03 12.00 -3.19
C GLU A 18 6.25 12.53 -2.44
N ALA A 19 6.32 12.34 -1.11
CA ALA A 19 7.46 12.79 -0.32
C ALA A 19 8.79 12.12 -0.74
N ILE A 20 8.73 10.86 -1.18
CA ILE A 20 9.91 10.11 -1.66
C ILE A 20 10.30 10.63 -3.05
N LEU A 21 9.33 10.75 -3.96
CA LEU A 21 9.55 11.29 -5.31
C LEU A 21 10.04 12.75 -5.28
N SER A 22 9.61 13.52 -4.30
CA SER A 22 10.03 14.91 -4.04
C SER A 22 11.53 15.01 -3.77
N ARG A 23 12.11 14.07 -3.01
CA ARG A 23 13.55 14.04 -2.74
C ARG A 23 14.37 13.60 -3.96
N VAL A 24 13.85 12.65 -4.73
CA VAL A 24 14.49 12.24 -6.00
C VAL A 24 14.45 13.40 -7.00
N ALA A 25 13.32 14.10 -7.09
CA ALA A 25 13.18 15.31 -7.89
C ALA A 25 14.14 16.44 -7.43
N ASP A 26 14.34 16.62 -6.12
CA ASP A 26 15.33 17.57 -5.59
C ASP A 26 16.75 17.24 -6.06
N LYS A 27 17.16 15.96 -5.98
CA LYS A 27 18.49 15.52 -6.43
C LYS A 27 18.66 15.73 -7.94
N LEU A 28 17.66 15.35 -8.73
CA LEU A 28 17.68 15.49 -10.19
C LEU A 28 17.63 16.95 -10.64
N SER A 29 16.86 17.80 -9.96
CA SER A 29 16.74 19.21 -10.33
C SER A 29 18.03 20.03 -10.19
N LYS A 30 19.04 19.48 -9.49
CA LYS A 30 20.37 20.09 -9.36
C LYS A 30 21.27 19.83 -10.57
N THR A 31 21.01 18.74 -11.30
CA THR A 31 21.82 18.31 -12.46
C THR A 31 21.07 18.54 -13.78
N VAL A 32 19.75 18.34 -13.77
CA VAL A 32 18.86 18.57 -14.90
C VAL A 32 18.44 20.03 -14.89
N THR A 33 19.00 20.80 -15.82
CA THR A 33 18.72 22.24 -15.94
C THR A 33 17.94 22.60 -17.21
N LYS A 34 17.76 21.63 -18.11
CA LYS A 34 16.98 21.77 -19.35
C LYS A 34 15.77 20.85 -19.33
N GLU A 35 14.66 21.33 -19.90
CA GLU A 35 13.40 20.59 -19.93
C GLU A 35 13.50 19.32 -20.78
N GLU A 36 14.32 19.36 -21.83
CA GLU A 36 14.62 18.24 -22.74
C GLU A 36 15.28 17.05 -22.03
N GLU A 37 16.01 17.33 -20.95
CA GLU A 37 16.76 16.32 -20.17
C GLU A 37 15.89 15.68 -19.09
N VAL A 38 14.72 16.23 -18.79
CA VAL A 38 13.82 15.75 -17.73
C VAL A 38 13.38 14.32 -17.98
N GLN A 39 12.94 14.01 -19.20
CA GLN A 39 12.42 12.69 -19.53
C GLN A 39 13.53 11.64 -19.44
N THR A 40 14.69 11.89 -20.05
CA THR A 40 15.86 11.00 -19.99
C THR A 40 16.34 10.79 -18.55
N ALA A 41 16.35 11.84 -17.73
CA ALA A 41 16.82 11.75 -16.36
C ALA A 41 15.84 10.98 -15.46
N VAL A 42 14.52 11.21 -15.62
CA VAL A 42 13.48 10.42 -14.97
C VAL A 42 13.52 8.98 -15.45
N ASP A 43 13.86 8.76 -16.72
CA ASP A 43 13.93 7.43 -17.27
C ASP A 43 15.10 6.60 -16.74
N GLY A 44 16.21 7.25 -16.42
CA GLY A 44 17.36 6.66 -15.74
C GLY A 44 17.18 6.40 -14.25
N VAL A 45 16.09 6.89 -13.63
CA VAL A 45 15.82 6.59 -12.21
C VAL A 45 15.41 5.13 -12.05
N SER A 46 16.16 4.40 -11.24
CA SER A 46 15.84 3.02 -10.89
C SER A 46 14.98 2.93 -9.64
N LEU A 47 14.22 1.83 -9.52
CA LEU A 47 13.44 1.53 -8.31
C LEU A 47 14.34 1.40 -7.07
N GLN A 48 15.61 0.97 -7.23
CA GLN A 48 16.59 0.91 -6.15
C GLN A 48 16.86 2.30 -5.56
N GLN A 49 17.04 3.32 -6.40
CA GLN A 49 17.27 4.70 -5.93
C GLN A 49 16.06 5.27 -5.19
N VAL A 50 14.85 4.87 -5.59
CA VAL A 50 13.61 5.24 -4.89
C VAL A 50 13.55 4.56 -3.52
N ILE A 51 13.93 3.28 -3.42
CA ILE A 51 14.00 2.51 -2.16
C ILE A 51 15.07 3.08 -1.22
N GLU A 52 16.26 3.40 -1.73
CA GLU A 52 17.33 4.05 -0.95
C GLU A 52 16.86 5.40 -0.41
N SER A 53 16.17 6.20 -1.22
CA SER A 53 15.60 7.47 -0.78
C SER A 53 14.51 7.29 0.29
N TYR A 54 13.81 6.15 0.30
CA TYR A 54 12.87 5.81 1.36
C TYR A 54 13.58 5.39 2.65
N GLY A 55 14.64 4.57 2.54
CA GLY A 55 15.48 4.17 3.67
C GLY A 55 16.11 5.38 4.38
N ASP A 56 16.62 6.34 3.61
CA ASP A 56 17.20 7.59 4.12
C ASP A 56 16.14 8.47 4.83
N SER A 57 14.92 8.54 4.30
CA SER A 57 13.78 9.22 4.95
C SER A 57 13.51 8.65 6.34
N ARG A 58 13.42 7.33 6.44
CA ARG A 58 13.12 6.63 7.69
C ARG A 58 14.24 6.79 8.70
N ALA A 59 15.49 6.71 8.25
CA ALA A 59 16.65 6.92 9.12
C ALA A 59 16.69 8.36 9.67
N THR A 60 16.45 9.36 8.83
CA THR A 60 16.42 10.77 9.24
C THR A 60 15.25 11.05 10.20
N GLU A 61 14.05 10.54 9.91
CA GLU A 61 12.88 10.68 10.78
C GLU A 61 13.10 10.04 12.15
N ALA A 62 13.74 8.85 12.18
CA ALA A 62 14.07 8.17 13.42
C ALA A 62 15.08 8.98 14.25
N GLN A 63 16.11 9.55 13.62
CA GLN A 63 17.08 10.41 14.28
C GLN A 63 16.43 11.68 14.85
N GLN A 64 15.62 12.38 14.07
CA GLN A 64 14.90 13.57 14.54
C GLN A 64 13.95 13.25 15.70
N THR A 65 13.25 12.12 15.64
CA THR A 65 12.36 11.68 16.72
C THR A 65 13.14 11.32 17.98
N ALA A 66 14.27 10.63 17.85
CA ALA A 66 15.13 10.29 18.99
C ALA A 66 15.68 11.55 19.67
N VAL A 67 16.13 12.54 18.88
CA VAL A 67 16.58 13.84 19.39
C VAL A 67 15.43 14.58 20.07
N ALA A 68 14.26 14.69 19.45
CA ALA A 68 13.10 15.36 20.03
C ALA A 68 12.62 14.70 21.34
N ASN A 69 12.60 13.37 21.40
CA ASN A 69 12.25 12.63 22.61
C ASN A 69 13.28 12.85 23.72
N TYR A 70 14.57 12.84 23.38
CA TYR A 70 15.64 13.12 24.33
C TYR A 70 15.59 14.55 24.87
N GLU A 71 15.42 15.53 23.98
CA GLU A 71 15.28 16.95 24.35
C GLU A 71 14.06 17.19 25.22
N LYS A 72 12.93 16.56 24.90
CA LYS A 72 11.71 16.63 25.73
C LYS A 72 11.93 16.01 27.11
N LYS A 73 12.56 14.83 27.19
CA LYS A 73 12.82 14.13 28.46
C LYS A 73 13.76 14.91 29.38
N HIS A 74 14.72 15.62 28.81
CA HIS A 74 15.77 16.29 29.56
C HIS A 74 15.65 17.83 29.54
N GLY A 75 14.52 18.38 29.08
CA GLY A 75 14.25 19.81 29.07
C GLY A 75 15.22 20.63 28.21
N LEU A 76 15.76 20.04 27.14
CA LEU A 76 16.65 20.73 26.20
C LEU A 76 15.87 21.25 24.99
N LYS A 77 16.50 22.16 24.26
CA LYS A 77 16.22 22.47 22.86
C LYS A 77 17.54 22.72 22.14
N ASP A 78 17.70 22.13 20.96
CA ASP A 78 18.92 22.19 20.15
C ASP A 78 20.18 21.82 20.95
N GLY A 79 20.07 20.79 21.79
CA GLY A 79 21.15 20.33 22.67
C GLY A 79 21.55 21.31 23.79
N LYS A 80 20.84 22.43 23.97
CA LYS A 80 21.07 23.39 25.06
C LYS A 80 19.96 23.32 26.10
N LYS A 81 20.34 23.47 27.37
CA LYS A 81 19.39 23.53 28.48
C LYS A 81 18.50 24.77 28.27
N LYS A 82 17.19 24.59 28.24
CA LYS A 82 16.27 25.73 28.29
C LYS A 82 16.38 26.41 29.65
N GLU A 83 16.38 27.74 29.67
CA GLU A 83 16.01 28.48 30.88
C GLU A 83 14.59 28.06 31.29
N GLU A 84 14.43 27.71 32.57
CA GLU A 84 13.20 27.16 33.14
C GLU A 84 11.98 28.02 32.82
N PRO A 85 10.84 27.36 32.64
CA PRO A 85 9.84 27.51 33.67
C PRO A 85 9.64 26.19 34.41
N ALA A 86 9.25 26.35 35.68
CA ALA A 86 8.94 25.37 36.72
C ALA A 86 8.69 23.91 36.28
N PRO A 87 9.03 22.92 37.14
CA PRO A 87 8.64 21.52 36.94
C PRO A 87 7.14 21.46 36.67
N LYS A 88 6.75 21.21 35.42
CA LYS A 88 5.43 20.66 35.15
C LYS A 88 5.53 19.25 35.67
N GLU A 89 4.85 19.00 36.77
CA GLU A 89 4.47 17.67 37.20
C GLU A 89 4.17 16.85 35.96
N GLU A 90 4.93 15.77 35.80
CA GLU A 90 4.49 14.64 35.02
C GLU A 90 3.09 14.32 35.54
N SER A 91 2.08 14.71 34.76
CA SER A 91 0.90 13.87 34.71
C SER A 91 1.43 12.58 34.11
N GLU A 92 1.77 11.64 34.99
CA GLU A 92 1.59 10.23 34.75
C GLU A 92 0.29 10.13 33.95
N LYS A 93 0.39 9.86 32.64
CA LYS A 93 -0.71 9.18 31.99
C LYS A 93 -0.65 7.78 32.56
N ASP A 94 -1.32 7.67 33.71
CA ASP A 94 -1.86 6.47 34.30
C ASP A 94 -2.28 5.57 33.13
N ASP A 95 -1.54 4.47 33.00
CA ASP A 95 -1.90 3.30 32.23
C ASP A 95 -3.14 2.71 32.92
N LYS A 96 -4.27 3.40 32.74
CA LYS A 96 -5.60 2.96 33.16
C LYS A 96 -6.51 3.08 31.97
N GLY A 97 -7.05 1.93 31.61
CA GLY A 97 -7.90 1.73 30.45
C GLY A 97 -8.98 2.80 30.34
N GLY A 98 -8.96 3.45 29.19
CA GLY A 98 -10.01 4.28 28.64
C GLY A 98 -9.84 4.24 27.14
N GLU A 99 -10.80 3.64 26.45
CA GLU A 99 -10.85 3.39 25.00
C GLU A 99 -10.90 4.69 24.17
N ASP A 100 -9.82 5.46 24.14
CA ASP A 100 -9.67 6.53 23.16
C ASP A 100 -8.43 6.26 22.32
N VAL A 101 -8.62 5.38 21.34
CA VAL A 101 -7.71 5.22 20.22
C VAL A 101 -7.51 6.60 19.59
N PRO A 102 -6.28 7.16 19.57
CA PRO A 102 -6.05 8.47 18.97
C PRO A 102 -6.60 8.53 17.53
N SER A 103 -7.14 9.68 17.09
CA SER A 103 -7.77 9.79 15.75
C SER A 103 -6.88 9.31 14.59
N TRP A 104 -5.55 9.49 14.69
CA TRP A 104 -4.60 8.94 13.72
C TRP A 104 -4.54 7.40 13.73
N ALA A 105 -4.67 6.78 14.89
CA ALA A 105 -4.69 5.32 15.05
C ALA A 105 -6.02 4.75 14.59
N GLN A 106 -7.13 5.45 14.84
CA GLN A 106 -8.44 5.07 14.31
C GLN A 106 -8.44 5.10 12.77
N THR A 107 -7.86 6.14 12.17
CA THR A 107 -7.69 6.24 10.71
C THR A 107 -6.89 5.06 10.15
N LEU A 108 -5.84 4.63 10.86
CA LEU A 108 -5.02 3.49 10.45
C LEU A 108 -5.76 2.16 10.59
N ILE A 109 -6.54 1.98 11.66
CA ILE A 109 -7.38 0.80 11.88
C ILE A 109 -8.45 0.70 10.78
N ASP A 110 -9.13 1.80 10.48
CA ASP A 110 -10.16 1.85 9.44
C ASP A 110 -9.57 1.56 8.05
N ALA A 111 -8.39 2.12 7.76
CA ALA A 111 -7.67 1.83 6.51
C ALA A 111 -7.28 0.35 6.40
N ASN A 112 -6.77 -0.26 7.47
CA ASN A 112 -6.45 -1.69 7.48
C ASN A 112 -7.71 -2.55 7.29
N LYS A 113 -8.81 -2.21 7.97
CA LYS A 113 -10.07 -2.93 7.84
C LYS A 113 -10.61 -2.88 6.40
N ALA A 114 -10.58 -1.71 5.77
CA ALA A 114 -10.99 -1.55 4.37
C ALA A 114 -10.12 -2.38 3.40
N LEU A 115 -8.81 -2.47 3.67
CA LEU A 115 -7.90 -3.30 2.87
C LEU A 115 -8.20 -4.80 3.06
N THR A 116 -8.41 -5.26 4.30
CA THR A 116 -8.79 -6.65 4.59
C THR A 116 -10.10 -7.03 3.91
N GLU A 117 -11.11 -6.17 3.98
CA GLU A 117 -12.41 -6.39 3.32
C GLU A 117 -12.23 -6.56 1.80
N ARG A 118 -11.43 -5.69 1.17
CA ARG A 118 -11.17 -5.76 -0.27
C ARG A 118 -10.40 -7.01 -0.67
N ILE A 119 -9.44 -7.45 0.14
CA ILE A 119 -8.71 -8.70 -0.09
C ILE A 119 -9.66 -9.90 -0.03
N ASN A 120 -10.51 -9.97 1.01
CA ASN A 120 -11.48 -11.05 1.16
C ASN A 120 -12.48 -11.10 -0.01
N GLN A 121 -12.94 -9.93 -0.49
CA GLN A 121 -13.79 -9.85 -1.68
C GLN A 121 -13.08 -10.38 -2.93
N MET A 122 -11.84 -9.96 -3.19
CA MET A 122 -11.04 -10.44 -4.32
C MET A 122 -10.79 -11.96 -4.25
N GLU A 123 -10.53 -12.51 -3.06
CA GLU A 123 -10.35 -13.95 -2.87
C GLU A 123 -11.63 -14.73 -3.15
N THR A 124 -12.78 -14.20 -2.73
CA THR A 124 -14.10 -14.80 -2.99
C THR A 124 -14.44 -14.74 -4.48
N GLU A 125 -14.21 -13.60 -5.13
CA GLU A 125 -14.40 -13.43 -6.57
C GLU A 125 -13.50 -14.38 -7.37
N ARG A 126 -12.22 -14.50 -6.98
CA ARG A 126 -11.28 -15.43 -7.61
C ARG A 126 -11.73 -16.88 -7.44
N THR A 127 -12.17 -17.27 -6.26
CA THR A 127 -12.67 -18.63 -5.99
C THR A 127 -13.92 -18.93 -6.82
N THR A 128 -14.85 -17.99 -6.91
CA THR A 128 -16.08 -18.12 -7.70
C THR A 128 -15.77 -18.22 -9.19
N THR A 129 -14.85 -17.39 -9.68
CA THR A 129 -14.40 -17.40 -11.08
C THR A 129 -13.72 -18.71 -11.43
N SER A 130 -12.80 -19.20 -10.59
CA SER A 130 -12.14 -20.50 -10.80
C SER A 130 -13.14 -21.67 -10.81
N ARG A 131 -14.13 -21.68 -9.90
CA ARG A 131 -15.15 -22.73 -9.89
C ARG A 131 -16.04 -22.69 -11.13
N ARG A 132 -16.44 -21.50 -11.59
CA ARG A 132 -17.18 -21.34 -12.86
C ARG A 132 -16.38 -21.90 -14.03
N GLN A 133 -15.12 -21.53 -14.16
CA GLN A 133 -14.24 -22.05 -15.21
C GLN A 133 -14.10 -23.57 -15.17
N GLN A 134 -13.98 -24.17 -13.97
CA GLN A 134 -13.94 -25.62 -13.81
C GLN A 134 -15.26 -26.29 -14.21
N LEU A 135 -16.40 -25.69 -13.86
CA LEU A 135 -17.72 -26.20 -14.25
C LEU A 135 -17.94 -26.09 -15.76
N ASP A 136 -17.59 -24.95 -16.36
CA ASP A 136 -17.71 -24.75 -17.82
C ASP A 136 -16.85 -25.78 -18.57
N ALA A 137 -15.61 -26.01 -18.12
CA ALA A 137 -14.74 -27.04 -18.70
C ALA A 137 -15.31 -28.47 -18.52
N LEU A 138 -15.96 -28.76 -17.40
CA LEU A 138 -16.61 -30.06 -17.18
C LEU A 138 -17.85 -30.23 -18.06
N VAL A 139 -18.65 -29.18 -18.23
CA VAL A 139 -19.85 -29.18 -19.09
C VAL A 139 -19.46 -29.35 -20.56
N GLU A 140 -18.38 -28.71 -21.00
CA GLU A 140 -17.85 -28.88 -22.36
C GLU A 140 -17.30 -30.29 -22.61
N ASN A 141 -16.77 -30.94 -21.57
CA ASN A 141 -16.30 -32.32 -21.63
C ASN A 141 -17.38 -33.37 -21.34
N LEU A 142 -18.64 -32.97 -21.08
CA LEU A 142 -19.72 -33.93 -20.89
C LEU A 142 -20.10 -34.51 -22.25
N PRO A 143 -20.00 -35.84 -22.46
CA PRO A 143 -20.51 -36.45 -23.68
C PRO A 143 -22.03 -36.23 -23.74
N GLU A 144 -22.54 -35.75 -24.88
CA GLU A 144 -23.96 -35.62 -25.12
C GLU A 144 -24.64 -36.95 -24.76
N LYS A 145 -25.63 -36.90 -23.85
CA LYS A 145 -26.47 -38.06 -23.56
C LYS A 145 -27.01 -38.55 -24.91
N PRO A 146 -26.86 -39.84 -25.27
CA PRO A 146 -27.53 -40.35 -26.44
C PRO A 146 -29.03 -40.27 -26.18
N GLU A 147 -29.71 -39.39 -26.93
CA GLU A 147 -31.15 -39.46 -27.16
C GLU A 147 -31.44 -40.71 -28.00
N GLU A 148 -31.33 -41.90 -27.41
CA GLU A 148 -31.75 -43.10 -28.12
C GLU A 148 -32.30 -44.12 -27.13
N GLY A 149 -33.64 -44.28 -27.16
CA GLY A 149 -34.29 -45.39 -26.46
C GLY A 149 -35.68 -45.16 -25.89
N LEU A 150 -36.45 -44.14 -26.28
CA LEU A 150 -37.90 -44.17 -26.08
C LEU A 150 -38.58 -44.50 -27.42
N GLN A 151 -38.53 -45.79 -27.82
CA GLN A 151 -39.43 -46.29 -28.85
C GLN A 151 -40.53 -47.14 -28.19
N PRO A 152 -41.81 -46.92 -28.54
CA PRO A 152 -42.93 -47.67 -27.97
C PRO A 152 -42.85 -49.13 -28.42
N ASN A 153 -42.99 -50.04 -27.45
CA ASN A 153 -43.03 -51.48 -27.66
C ASN A 153 -44.21 -51.85 -28.58
N ALA A 154 -43.93 -52.00 -29.87
CA ALA A 154 -44.84 -52.52 -30.87
C ALA A 154 -44.46 -53.97 -31.21
N GLY A 155 -45.23 -54.91 -30.67
CA GLY A 155 -45.66 -56.11 -31.37
C GLY A 155 -44.71 -57.30 -31.48
N GLY A 156 -45.07 -58.39 -30.77
CA GLY A 156 -45.40 -59.64 -31.47
C GLY A 156 -44.52 -60.86 -31.22
N GLY A 157 -45.07 -61.85 -30.50
CA GLY A 157 -45.27 -63.20 -31.05
C GLY A 157 -44.37 -64.36 -30.60
N ASN A 158 -45.03 -65.33 -29.93
CA ASN A 158 -44.77 -66.80 -29.87
C ASN A 158 -43.47 -67.24 -29.16
N GLU A 159 -43.45 -68.28 -28.32
CA GLU A 159 -44.17 -69.58 -28.30
C GLU A 159 -44.72 -69.95 -26.90
#